data_AF-A0A061BL82-F1
#
_entry.id   AF-A0A061BL82-F1
#
_cell.length_a   1.000
_cell.length_b   1.000
_cell.length_c   1.000
_cell.angle_alpha   90.00
_cell.angle_beta   90.00
_cell.angle_gamma   90.00
#
_symmetry.space_group_name_H-M   'P 1'
#
loop_
_entity.id
_entity.type
_entity.pdbx_description
1 polymer ?
#
loop_
_entity_poly.entity_id
_entity_poly.type
_entity_poly.pdbx_seq_one_letter_code
_entity_poly.pdbx_strand_id
1 'polypeptide(L)'
;MLNEHLNDYYQVCHVSTFAAKKRPCNVFEILCWLSGLPCSSVYEEVLRDAVSELFEDPNKQVAADLDGFEITVTDMRDDFLPAHPNNMLYDDTRKAVMRLCSKSYDVLTRIVGYGNAHTMYAVDYCANSLNFHYPSKGEDCLQMLLDVLSRLYPPLRFLYRQCSIGAQHYGWADCVYGQNVPSAKWQCNEHPKDKATSQVGCLPTCQANTQPNCQPNSPLMSYLNDCLPGHLPHHVSSIGCRAVCSTCPKAKKGMPCLTPLGFRGFSGSEKTGRALCEMLENFFANSYITTLFCLMTKPPSSLPEHFNFAVSLVNVLNSNTDSGTDAIKTAFEITTKQLSIDLYKETTKLTGALSAAYGNSQSSHNASNHIPKSADMSSLAMSQSCMLAIEDNVHCGPYLQTLFCDTYYYIAAKHTNVYLSWAVYLPWTLYDYLKSLFDSFSSISCQDWGCSTCVDGSSCKPGKHGDGYGCKCRSLVGCRGVMSILYSYGFTFGDVKKLLSGDQRRYCRNLYAQLQNVLKSQYFTKLFEECDNFIWTIRQPFSYLVLTLWLLSFLYLIHIMVIRLDLLHIKSHLHSPSSHRIAAQSLLAAARVNKLNRVFYLQP
;
A
#
# COMPACT_ATOMS: atom_id res chain seq x y z
N MET A 1 -35.17 -27.26 16.46
CA MET A 1 -34.74 -26.57 17.68
C MET A 1 -33.33 -26.01 17.62
N LEU A 2 -32.24 -26.79 17.75
CA LEU A 2 -30.91 -26.17 17.99
C LEU A 2 -30.43 -25.25 16.85
N ASN A 3 -30.69 -25.61 15.58
CA ASN A 3 -30.35 -24.76 14.43
C ASN A 3 -31.26 -23.52 14.28
N GLU A 4 -32.48 -23.54 14.83
CA GLU A 4 -33.40 -22.39 14.75
C GLU A 4 -32.88 -21.20 15.58
N HIS A 5 -32.24 -21.48 16.72
CA HIS A 5 -31.71 -20.47 17.64
C HIS A 5 -30.22 -20.13 17.42
N LEU A 6 -29.62 -20.59 16.32
CA LEU A 6 -28.18 -20.38 16.08
C LEU A 6 -27.85 -18.89 15.83
N ASN A 7 -28.73 -18.18 15.12
CA ASN A 7 -28.60 -16.74 14.91
C ASN A 7 -28.85 -15.95 16.21
N ASP A 8 -29.86 -16.35 16.98
CA ASP A 8 -30.16 -15.75 18.30
C ASP A 8 -28.94 -15.88 19.23
N TYR A 9 -28.32 -17.06 19.26
CA TYR A 9 -27.08 -17.33 20.01
C TYR A 9 -25.96 -16.38 19.59
N TYR A 10 -25.68 -16.24 18.29
CA TYR A 10 -24.65 -15.32 17.82
C TYR A 10 -24.95 -13.87 18.20
N GLN A 11 -26.18 -13.39 18.01
CA GLN A 11 -26.59 -12.04 18.38
C GLN A 11 -26.40 -11.77 19.88
N VAL A 12 -26.81 -12.71 20.75
CA VAL A 12 -26.61 -12.61 22.21
C VAL A 12 -25.12 -12.57 22.57
N CYS A 13 -24.27 -13.35 21.92
CA CYS A 13 -22.82 -13.30 22.14
C CYS A 13 -22.22 -11.95 21.71
N HIS A 14 -22.66 -11.36 20.59
CA HIS A 14 -22.26 -10.01 20.18
C HIS A 14 -22.73 -8.94 21.17
N VAL A 15 -23.96 -9.02 21.67
CA VAL A 15 -24.47 -8.12 22.74
C VAL A 15 -23.61 -8.25 24.00
N SER A 16 -23.24 -9.47 24.41
CA SER A 16 -22.38 -9.67 25.59
C SER A 16 -20.98 -9.07 25.46
N THR A 17 -20.53 -8.78 24.23
CA THR A 17 -19.19 -8.28 23.91
C THR A 17 -19.19 -6.82 23.44
N PHE A 18 -20.29 -6.06 23.60
CA PHE A 18 -20.41 -4.67 23.13
C PHE A 18 -19.29 -3.73 23.62
N ALA A 19 -18.77 -3.95 24.84
CA ALA A 19 -17.72 -3.15 25.45
C ALA A 19 -16.28 -3.55 25.01
N ALA A 20 -16.15 -4.54 24.11
CA ALA A 20 -14.88 -5.03 23.62
C ALA A 20 -14.06 -3.94 22.89
N LYS A 21 -12.74 -4.00 23.06
CA LYS A 21 -11.79 -3.03 22.48
C LYS A 21 -10.69 -3.68 21.62
N LYS A 22 -10.66 -5.01 21.53
CA LYS A 22 -9.64 -5.75 20.76
C LYS A 22 -9.85 -5.55 19.26
N ARG A 23 -8.78 -5.37 18.48
CA ARG A 23 -8.83 -5.20 17.02
C ARG A 23 -8.11 -6.33 16.25
N PRO A 24 -8.58 -6.69 15.04
CA PRO A 24 -8.03 -7.53 13.96
C PRO A 24 -6.58 -8.06 13.81
N CYS A 25 -5.75 -8.29 14.81
CA CYS A 25 -4.27 -8.24 14.66
C CYS A 25 -3.56 -9.33 13.80
N ASN A 26 -4.26 -10.25 13.12
CA ASN A 26 -3.72 -11.17 12.11
C ASN A 26 -4.84 -11.69 11.16
N VAL A 27 -4.50 -12.36 10.06
CA VAL A 27 -5.49 -12.83 9.06
C VAL A 27 -6.54 -13.76 9.65
N PHE A 28 -6.18 -14.71 10.51
CA PHE A 28 -7.15 -15.56 11.23
C PHE A 28 -8.14 -14.69 12.03
N GLU A 29 -7.64 -13.73 12.80
CA GLU A 29 -8.48 -12.81 13.57
C GLU A 29 -9.37 -11.91 12.68
N ILE A 30 -8.86 -11.44 11.53
CA ILE A 30 -9.64 -10.65 10.56
C ILE A 30 -10.78 -11.48 9.96
N LEU A 31 -10.50 -12.73 9.56
CA LEU A 31 -11.50 -13.61 9.00
C LEU A 31 -12.59 -13.95 10.03
N CYS A 32 -12.23 -14.13 11.31
CA CYS A 32 -13.21 -14.29 12.39
C CYS A 32 -14.07 -13.03 12.57
N TRP A 33 -13.48 -11.84 12.52
CA TRP A 33 -14.22 -10.57 12.60
C TRP A 33 -15.18 -10.37 11.41
N LEU A 34 -14.74 -10.68 10.19
CA LEU A 34 -15.59 -10.65 9.00
C LEU A 34 -16.72 -11.70 9.07
N SER A 35 -16.45 -12.87 9.64
CA SER A 35 -17.48 -13.91 9.84
C SER A 35 -18.49 -13.53 10.92
N GLY A 36 -18.06 -12.80 11.95
CA GLY A 36 -18.92 -12.29 13.02
C GLY A 36 -19.71 -11.03 12.67
N LEU A 37 -19.22 -10.18 11.76
CA LEU A 37 -19.84 -8.90 11.40
C LEU A 37 -21.37 -9.00 11.11
N PRO A 38 -21.89 -9.98 10.34
CA PRO A 38 -23.33 -10.14 10.10
C PRO A 38 -24.19 -10.45 11.34
N CYS A 39 -23.55 -10.85 12.45
CA CYS A 39 -24.22 -11.14 13.72
C CYS A 39 -24.18 -9.96 14.70
N SER A 40 -23.50 -8.87 14.34
CA SER A 40 -23.39 -7.65 15.15
C SER A 40 -24.57 -6.70 14.88
N SER A 41 -24.96 -5.90 15.88
CA SER A 41 -26.10 -4.98 15.78
C SER A 41 -25.91 -3.86 14.74
N VAL A 42 -24.68 -3.49 14.42
CA VAL A 42 -24.35 -2.41 13.46
C VAL A 42 -24.45 -2.86 11.99
N TYR A 43 -24.66 -4.15 11.71
CA TYR A 43 -24.56 -4.69 10.36
C TYR A 43 -25.58 -4.09 9.38
N GLU A 44 -26.84 -3.91 9.79
CA GLU A 44 -27.85 -3.29 8.94
C GLU A 44 -27.56 -1.80 8.69
N GLU A 45 -27.03 -1.08 9.69
CA GLU A 45 -26.62 0.34 9.59
C GLU A 45 -25.44 0.50 8.60
N VAL A 46 -24.48 -0.43 8.62
CA VAL A 46 -23.41 -0.51 7.60
C VAL A 46 -23.99 -0.76 6.20
N LEU A 47 -24.97 -1.67 6.06
CA LEU A 47 -25.53 -2.04 4.77
C LEU A 47 -26.54 -1.05 4.19
N ARG A 48 -27.11 -0.16 5.00
CA ARG A 48 -28.13 0.81 4.59
C ARG A 48 -27.54 2.21 4.55
N ASP A 49 -27.15 2.71 5.71
CA ASP A 49 -26.95 4.14 5.93
C ASP A 49 -25.54 4.56 5.52
N ALA A 50 -24.52 3.88 6.04
CA ALA A 50 -23.12 4.18 5.72
C ALA A 50 -22.74 3.91 4.25
N VAL A 51 -23.50 3.07 3.56
CA VAL A 51 -23.35 2.85 2.11
C VAL A 51 -24.22 3.82 1.28
N SER A 52 -25.34 4.35 1.81
CA SER A 52 -26.19 5.35 1.15
C SER A 52 -25.43 6.64 0.84
N GLU A 53 -24.85 7.25 1.88
CA GLU A 53 -24.18 8.56 1.84
C GLU A 53 -23.06 8.65 0.78
N LEU A 54 -22.50 7.49 0.42
CA LEU A 54 -21.44 7.37 -0.58
C LEU A 54 -21.94 7.53 -2.02
N PHE A 55 -23.21 7.23 -2.29
CA PHE A 55 -23.84 7.34 -3.62
C PHE A 55 -24.72 8.58 -3.76
N GLU A 56 -25.10 9.24 -2.66
CA GLU A 56 -25.87 10.47 -2.69
C GLU A 56 -25.19 11.58 -3.53
N ASP A 57 -25.96 12.10 -4.50
CA ASP A 57 -25.64 13.31 -5.26
C ASP A 57 -26.51 14.45 -4.70
N PRO A 58 -25.93 15.48 -4.07
CA PRO A 58 -26.70 16.60 -3.51
C PRO A 58 -27.47 17.39 -4.58
N ASN A 59 -27.17 17.20 -5.87
CA ASN A 59 -27.89 17.84 -6.99
C ASN A 59 -29.13 17.06 -7.44
N LYS A 60 -29.36 15.83 -6.93
CA LYS A 60 -30.49 14.95 -7.29
C LYS A 60 -31.54 14.79 -6.19
N GLN A 61 -31.38 15.44 -5.05
CA GLN A 61 -32.32 15.33 -3.94
C GLN A 61 -33.69 15.89 -4.33
N VAL A 62 -34.75 15.09 -4.13
CA VAL A 62 -36.14 15.50 -4.36
C VAL A 62 -36.84 15.66 -3.02
N ALA A 63 -37.51 16.79 -2.81
CA ALA A 63 -38.38 16.97 -1.64
C ALA A 63 -39.63 16.09 -1.79
N ALA A 64 -39.84 15.19 -0.84
CA ALA A 64 -41.04 14.37 -0.71
C ALA A 64 -41.76 14.76 0.59
N ASP A 65 -43.05 15.10 0.48
CA ASP A 65 -43.89 15.36 1.64
C ASP A 65 -44.42 14.04 2.21
N LEU A 66 -44.01 13.71 3.44
CA LEU A 66 -44.45 12.55 4.19
C LEU A 66 -45.06 13.03 5.51
N ASP A 67 -46.38 12.89 5.62
CA ASP A 67 -47.19 13.30 6.79
C ASP A 67 -46.94 14.76 7.26
N GLY A 68 -46.70 15.69 6.33
CA GLY A 68 -46.51 17.11 6.62
C GLY A 68 -45.09 17.48 7.03
N PHE A 69 -44.13 16.56 6.87
CA PHE A 69 -42.70 16.84 6.96
C PHE A 69 -42.06 16.71 5.57
N GLU A 70 -41.34 17.76 5.18
CA GLU A 70 -40.55 17.77 3.95
C GLU A 70 -39.28 16.93 4.15
N ILE A 71 -39.25 15.73 3.58
CA ILE A 71 -38.14 14.78 3.64
C ILE A 71 -37.48 14.71 2.27
N THR A 72 -36.18 14.98 2.18
CA THR A 72 -35.42 14.74 0.95
C THR A 72 -35.24 13.25 0.72
N VAL A 73 -35.79 12.72 -0.38
CA VAL A 73 -35.67 11.32 -0.77
C VAL A 73 -34.93 11.21 -2.11
N THR A 74 -33.95 10.31 -2.16
CA THR A 74 -33.16 10.00 -3.36
C THR A 74 -33.44 8.55 -3.74
N ASP A 75 -33.98 8.29 -4.95
CA ASP A 75 -34.16 6.92 -5.44
C ASP A 75 -32.84 6.38 -6.00
N MET A 76 -31.98 5.90 -5.10
CA MET A 76 -30.62 5.44 -5.40
C MET A 76 -30.56 4.11 -6.18
N ARG A 77 -31.70 3.51 -6.58
CA ARG A 77 -31.69 2.19 -7.25
C ARG A 77 -31.00 2.19 -8.62
N ASP A 78 -31.10 3.30 -9.34
CA ASP A 78 -30.48 3.49 -10.66
C ASP A 78 -29.23 4.40 -10.60
N ASP A 79 -28.83 4.87 -9.41
CA ASP A 79 -27.64 5.69 -9.24
C ASP A 79 -26.36 4.85 -9.27
N PHE A 80 -25.39 5.33 -10.06
CA PHE A 80 -24.08 4.71 -10.20
C PHE A 80 -22.96 5.75 -10.15
N LEU A 81 -21.80 5.36 -9.62
CA LEU A 81 -20.58 6.15 -9.70
C LEU A 81 -19.70 5.64 -10.87
N PRO A 82 -19.31 6.50 -11.82
CA PRO A 82 -18.37 6.11 -12.88
C PRO A 82 -17.03 5.66 -12.29
N ALA A 83 -16.64 4.42 -12.59
CA ALA A 83 -15.45 3.79 -12.05
C ALA A 83 -14.84 2.76 -13.02
N HIS A 84 -13.56 2.45 -12.84
CA HIS A 84 -12.82 1.44 -13.59
C HIS A 84 -12.64 0.18 -12.72
N PRO A 85 -12.82 -1.05 -13.27
CA PRO A 85 -13.17 -1.34 -14.66
C PRO A 85 -14.67 -1.24 -14.95
N ASN A 86 -15.53 -1.24 -13.93
CA ASN A 86 -16.98 -1.14 -14.07
C ASN A 86 -17.52 -0.05 -13.14
N ASN A 87 -18.64 0.57 -13.52
CA ASN A 87 -19.40 1.48 -12.66
C ASN A 87 -19.76 0.82 -11.32
N MET A 88 -19.74 1.59 -10.24
CA MET A 88 -20.18 1.13 -8.93
C MET A 88 -21.68 1.36 -8.78
N LEU A 89 -22.42 0.35 -8.34
CA LEU A 89 -23.82 0.48 -7.93
C LEU A 89 -23.94 0.31 -6.41
N TYR A 90 -24.92 0.98 -5.81
CA TYR A 90 -25.24 0.87 -4.38
C TYR A 90 -25.46 -0.58 -3.94
N ASP A 91 -26.36 -1.30 -4.62
CA ASP A 91 -26.71 -2.68 -4.27
C ASP A 91 -25.56 -3.68 -4.47
N ASP A 92 -24.63 -3.39 -5.38
CA ASP A 92 -23.43 -4.20 -5.59
C ASP A 92 -22.45 -4.02 -4.42
N THR A 93 -22.33 -2.82 -3.87
CA THR A 93 -21.54 -2.55 -2.66
C THR A 93 -22.08 -3.35 -1.47
N ARG A 94 -23.40 -3.44 -1.31
CA ARG A 94 -24.05 -4.27 -0.28
C ARG A 94 -23.76 -5.76 -0.47
N LYS A 95 -23.92 -6.28 -1.70
CA LYS A 95 -23.58 -7.66 -2.06
C LYS A 95 -22.09 -7.97 -1.80
N ALA A 96 -21.19 -7.01 -2.02
CA ALA A 96 -19.77 -7.16 -1.77
C ALA A 96 -19.47 -7.44 -0.29
N VAL A 97 -20.07 -6.66 0.63
CA VAL A 97 -19.95 -6.86 2.09
C VAL A 97 -20.52 -8.22 2.51
N MET A 98 -21.75 -8.55 2.09
CA MET A 98 -22.40 -9.83 2.41
C MET A 98 -21.55 -11.03 1.97
N ARG A 99 -21.05 -11.01 0.72
CA ARG A 99 -20.23 -12.08 0.16
C ARG A 99 -18.85 -12.17 0.83
N LEU A 100 -18.23 -11.04 1.18
CA LEU A 100 -16.96 -11.01 1.91
C LEU A 100 -17.08 -11.68 3.29
N CYS A 101 -18.13 -11.33 4.04
CA CYS A 101 -18.40 -11.90 5.37
C CYS A 101 -18.64 -13.41 5.29
N SER A 102 -19.55 -13.84 4.39
CA SER A 102 -19.85 -15.26 4.16
C SER A 102 -18.61 -16.06 3.72
N LYS A 103 -17.83 -15.56 2.76
CA LYS A 103 -16.65 -16.28 2.25
C LYS A 103 -15.48 -16.28 3.23
N SER A 104 -15.46 -15.40 4.24
CA SER A 104 -14.43 -15.45 5.29
C SER A 104 -14.55 -16.70 6.17
N TYR A 105 -15.77 -17.18 6.42
CA TYR A 105 -16.03 -18.44 7.13
C TYR A 105 -15.55 -19.66 6.31
N ASP A 106 -15.77 -19.66 4.99
CA ASP A 106 -15.27 -20.70 4.09
C ASP A 106 -13.73 -20.76 4.09
N VAL A 107 -13.06 -19.60 4.13
CA VAL A 107 -11.59 -19.52 4.23
C VAL A 107 -11.10 -20.13 5.55
N LEU A 108 -11.73 -19.79 6.68
CA LEU A 108 -11.39 -20.36 8.00
C LEU A 108 -11.52 -21.88 8.01
N THR A 109 -12.71 -22.39 7.68
CA THR A 109 -13.00 -23.83 7.71
C THR A 109 -12.15 -24.61 6.68
N ARG A 110 -11.77 -24.00 5.55
CA ARG A 110 -10.81 -24.60 4.61
C ARG A 110 -9.41 -24.70 5.22
N ILE A 111 -8.91 -23.67 5.89
CA ILE A 111 -7.54 -23.63 6.44
C ILE A 111 -7.43 -24.45 7.74
N VAL A 112 -8.21 -24.11 8.77
CA VAL A 112 -8.06 -24.69 10.13
C VAL A 112 -9.01 -25.87 10.41
N GLY A 113 -10.08 -26.05 9.63
CA GLY A 113 -11.09 -27.08 9.85
C GLY A 113 -12.28 -26.63 10.71
N TYR A 114 -13.04 -27.58 11.23
CA TYR A 114 -14.29 -27.32 11.97
C TYR A 114 -14.13 -27.24 13.50
N GLY A 115 -12.94 -27.55 14.00
CA GLY A 115 -12.61 -27.62 15.43
C GLY A 115 -12.65 -29.03 16.01
N ASN A 116 -12.04 -29.18 17.18
CA ASN A 116 -12.02 -30.38 18.02
C ASN A 116 -11.67 -29.97 19.47
N ALA A 117 -11.55 -30.91 20.40
CA ALA A 117 -11.30 -30.63 21.82
C ALA A 117 -9.98 -29.86 22.13
N HIS A 118 -9.12 -29.61 21.14
CA HIS A 118 -7.84 -28.89 21.27
C HIS A 118 -7.75 -27.64 20.38
N THR A 119 -8.83 -27.28 19.67
CA THR A 119 -8.87 -26.16 18.72
C THR A 119 -10.21 -25.44 18.79
N MET A 120 -10.26 -24.19 18.31
CA MET A 120 -11.50 -23.41 18.24
C MET A 120 -12.54 -24.09 17.32
N TYR A 121 -13.80 -24.16 17.76
CA TYR A 121 -14.88 -24.71 16.94
C TYR A 121 -15.40 -23.69 15.94
N ALA A 122 -15.87 -24.14 14.78
CA ALA A 122 -16.28 -23.23 13.72
C ALA A 122 -17.51 -22.38 14.08
N VAL A 123 -18.38 -22.88 14.98
CA VAL A 123 -19.49 -22.10 15.57
C VAL A 123 -18.99 -20.85 16.28
N ASP A 124 -17.80 -20.90 16.89
CA ASP A 124 -17.23 -19.78 17.66
C ASP A 124 -16.71 -18.64 16.76
N TYR A 125 -16.53 -18.87 15.45
CA TYR A 125 -16.04 -17.86 14.50
C TYR A 125 -17.05 -16.71 14.33
N CYS A 126 -18.35 -17.01 14.33
CA CYS A 126 -19.40 -16.01 14.20
C CYS A 126 -19.79 -15.36 15.54
N ALA A 127 -19.63 -16.08 16.66
CA ALA A 127 -20.10 -15.70 18.00
C ALA A 127 -19.27 -14.60 18.71
N ASN A 128 -18.30 -13.96 18.05
CA ASN A 128 -17.35 -13.01 18.66
C ASN A 128 -16.62 -13.51 19.93
N SER A 129 -16.43 -14.82 20.05
CA SER A 129 -15.72 -15.49 21.17
C SER A 129 -14.32 -14.92 21.47
N LEU A 130 -13.65 -14.33 20.47
CA LEU A 130 -12.35 -13.67 20.58
C LEU A 130 -12.42 -12.22 21.10
N ASN A 131 -13.62 -11.74 21.46
CA ASN A 131 -13.91 -10.42 22.05
C ASN A 131 -13.39 -9.25 21.20
N PHE A 132 -13.71 -9.23 19.90
CA PHE A 132 -13.39 -8.10 19.03
C PHE A 132 -14.35 -6.94 19.18
N HIS A 133 -13.84 -5.75 18.94
CA HIS A 133 -14.60 -4.52 18.82
C HIS A 133 -15.30 -4.45 17.46
N TYR A 134 -16.59 -4.12 17.47
CA TYR A 134 -17.34 -3.61 16.32
C TYR A 134 -17.77 -2.19 16.67
N PRO A 135 -17.44 -1.17 15.86
CA PRO A 135 -17.89 0.20 16.11
C PRO A 135 -19.42 0.29 16.14
N SER A 136 -19.96 1.17 16.97
CA SER A 136 -21.41 1.31 17.16
C SER A 136 -22.10 2.18 16.10
N LYS A 137 -21.33 2.77 15.18
CA LYS A 137 -21.83 3.55 14.03
C LYS A 137 -21.49 2.84 12.73
N GLY A 138 -22.38 2.94 11.74
CA GLY A 138 -22.22 2.39 10.41
C GLY A 138 -20.94 2.90 9.71
N GLU A 139 -20.73 4.22 9.66
CA GLU A 139 -19.55 4.84 9.05
C GLU A 139 -18.23 4.32 9.65
N ASP A 140 -18.10 4.35 10.98
CA ASP A 140 -16.91 3.89 11.70
C ASP A 140 -16.66 2.39 11.46
N CYS A 141 -17.72 1.59 11.38
CA CYS A 141 -17.64 0.15 11.11
C CYS A 141 -17.29 -0.13 9.64
N LEU A 142 -17.78 0.66 8.70
CA LEU A 142 -17.39 0.60 7.28
C LEU A 142 -15.93 1.00 7.09
N GLN A 143 -15.45 2.06 7.74
CA GLN A 143 -14.04 2.42 7.71
C GLN A 143 -13.16 1.32 8.35
N MET A 144 -13.61 0.68 9.43
CA MET A 144 -12.93 -0.47 10.02
C MET A 144 -12.92 -1.69 9.08
N LEU A 145 -14.01 -1.93 8.35
CA LEU A 145 -14.12 -2.97 7.32
C LEU A 145 -13.09 -2.76 6.20
N LEU A 146 -12.98 -1.54 5.66
CA LEU A 146 -11.98 -1.19 4.64
C LEU A 146 -10.54 -1.33 5.17
N ASP A 147 -10.31 -0.91 6.42
CA ASP A 147 -9.01 -1.04 7.09
C ASP A 147 -8.58 -2.51 7.25
N VAL A 148 -9.47 -3.43 7.60
CA VAL A 148 -9.15 -4.86 7.69
C VAL A 148 -9.07 -5.54 6.32
N LEU A 149 -9.89 -5.11 5.35
CA LEU A 149 -9.85 -5.60 3.96
C LEU A 149 -8.48 -5.34 3.32
N SER A 150 -7.95 -4.12 3.47
CA SER A 150 -6.62 -3.71 2.98
C SER A 150 -5.47 -4.56 3.54
N ARG A 151 -5.66 -5.13 4.73
CA ARG A 151 -4.68 -5.94 5.47
C ARG A 151 -4.81 -7.43 5.18
N LEU A 152 -6.02 -7.89 4.87
CA LEU A 152 -6.35 -9.27 4.57
C LEU A 152 -5.82 -9.71 3.20
N TYR A 153 -6.01 -8.85 2.19
CA TYR A 153 -5.79 -9.23 0.80
C TYR A 153 -4.32 -9.53 0.44
N PRO A 154 -3.31 -8.71 0.81
CA PRO A 154 -1.92 -8.96 0.42
C PRO A 154 -1.35 -10.35 0.82
N PRO A 155 -1.47 -10.83 2.08
CA PRO A 155 -1.00 -12.17 2.43
C PRO A 155 -1.83 -13.29 1.79
N LEU A 156 -3.15 -13.13 1.62
CA LEU A 156 -3.97 -14.10 0.90
C LEU A 156 -3.66 -14.14 -0.60
N ARG A 157 -3.31 -13.01 -1.22
CA ARG A 157 -2.87 -12.93 -2.62
C ARG A 157 -1.52 -13.62 -2.82
N PHE A 158 -0.59 -13.50 -1.87
CA PHE A 158 0.65 -14.27 -1.90
C PHE A 158 0.39 -15.77 -1.76
N LEU A 159 -0.42 -16.16 -0.78
CA LEU A 159 -0.82 -17.55 -0.54
C LEU A 159 -1.45 -18.18 -1.78
N TYR A 160 -2.41 -17.51 -2.41
CA TYR A 160 -3.04 -17.92 -3.67
C TYR A 160 -2.02 -18.08 -4.80
N ARG A 161 -1.14 -17.09 -5.02
CA ARG A 161 -0.12 -17.15 -6.09
C ARG A 161 0.90 -18.26 -5.89
N GLN A 162 1.34 -18.52 -4.66
CA GLN A 162 2.23 -19.66 -4.42
C GLN A 162 1.48 -20.99 -4.61
N CYS A 163 0.23 -21.09 -4.17
CA CYS A 163 -0.58 -22.30 -4.28
C CYS A 163 -1.09 -22.60 -5.70
N SER A 164 -1.07 -21.65 -6.64
CA SER A 164 -1.40 -21.89 -8.06
C SER A 164 -0.21 -22.39 -8.90
N ILE A 165 1.01 -22.36 -8.33
CA ILE A 165 2.25 -22.75 -9.00
C ILE A 165 2.67 -24.15 -8.52
N GLY A 166 2.99 -25.04 -9.46
CA GLY A 166 3.47 -26.40 -9.17
C GLY A 166 4.91 -26.43 -8.65
N ALA A 167 5.27 -27.50 -7.94
CA ALA A 167 6.59 -27.65 -7.29
C ALA A 167 7.79 -27.52 -8.26
N GLN A 168 7.63 -27.92 -9.53
CA GLN A 168 8.66 -27.78 -10.58
C GLN A 168 9.01 -26.32 -10.92
N HIS A 169 8.18 -25.37 -10.49
CA HIS A 169 8.37 -23.93 -10.63
C HIS A 169 8.56 -23.25 -9.27
N TYR A 170 8.98 -23.99 -8.22
CA TYR A 170 9.16 -23.52 -6.84
C TYR A 170 7.87 -23.07 -6.13
N GLY A 171 6.69 -23.42 -6.65
CA GLY A 171 5.40 -23.13 -6.01
C GLY A 171 4.94 -24.19 -5.01
N TRP A 172 3.74 -23.98 -4.46
CA TRP A 172 3.19 -24.74 -3.32
C TRP A 172 1.92 -25.54 -3.64
N ALA A 173 1.48 -25.62 -4.91
CA ALA A 173 0.26 -26.34 -5.29
C ALA A 173 0.22 -27.78 -4.76
N ASP A 174 1.38 -28.43 -4.72
CA ASP A 174 1.54 -29.83 -4.32
C ASP A 174 2.02 -29.98 -2.86
N CYS A 175 2.19 -28.88 -2.12
CA CYS A 175 2.53 -28.90 -0.70
C CYS A 175 1.30 -29.24 0.17
N VAL A 176 1.50 -30.05 1.21
CA VAL A 176 0.44 -30.39 2.18
C VAL A 176 0.41 -29.45 3.39
N TYR A 177 -0.77 -29.28 3.99
CA TYR A 177 -1.00 -28.64 5.29
C TYR A 177 -2.15 -29.34 6.02
N GLY A 178 -2.24 -29.18 7.33
CA GLY A 178 -3.27 -29.79 8.17
C GLY A 178 -2.74 -30.21 9.53
N GLN A 179 -3.59 -30.86 10.34
CA GLN A 179 -3.27 -31.23 11.73
C GLN A 179 -2.02 -32.10 11.88
N ASN A 180 -1.81 -33.02 10.94
CA ASN A 180 -0.74 -34.01 10.99
C ASN A 180 0.57 -33.55 10.32
N VAL A 181 0.59 -32.35 9.72
CA VAL A 181 1.78 -31.83 9.04
C VAL A 181 2.70 -31.15 10.07
N PRO A 182 3.96 -31.61 10.26
CA PRO A 182 4.86 -31.05 11.27
C PRO A 182 5.07 -29.54 11.14
N SER A 183 5.03 -28.84 12.28
CA SER A 183 5.33 -27.41 12.35
C SER A 183 6.84 -27.18 12.46
N ALA A 184 7.38 -26.27 11.65
CA ALA A 184 8.78 -25.86 11.71
C ALA A 184 9.22 -25.21 13.05
N LYS A 185 8.27 -24.93 13.97
CA LYS A 185 8.55 -24.47 15.34
C LYS A 185 8.83 -25.62 16.33
N TRP A 186 8.55 -26.86 15.97
CA TRP A 186 8.73 -28.01 16.85
C TRP A 186 10.08 -28.71 16.61
N GLN A 187 10.72 -29.19 17.67
CA GLN A 187 11.98 -29.94 17.57
C GLN A 187 11.71 -31.37 17.09
N CYS A 188 12.63 -31.98 16.33
CA CYS A 188 12.48 -33.38 15.91
C CYS A 188 12.45 -34.30 17.15
N ASN A 189 11.29 -34.91 17.44
CA ASN A 189 11.13 -35.88 18.53
C ASN A 189 11.85 -37.23 18.23
N GLU A 190 12.10 -37.53 16.95
CA GLU A 190 12.83 -38.71 16.50
C GLU A 190 14.34 -38.49 16.56
N HIS A 191 14.92 -38.65 17.74
CA HIS A 191 16.35 -38.91 17.87
C HIS A 191 16.61 -40.42 17.64
N PRO A 192 17.63 -40.81 16.86
CA PRO A 192 18.08 -42.19 16.79
C PRO A 192 18.50 -42.66 18.20
N LYS A 193 17.64 -43.43 18.87
CA LYS A 193 18.00 -44.08 20.14
C LYS A 193 18.86 -45.29 19.82
N ASP A 194 19.97 -45.43 20.54
CA ASP A 194 20.90 -46.54 20.41
C ASP A 194 20.20 -47.90 20.55
N LYS A 195 19.89 -48.54 19.42
CA LYS A 195 19.60 -49.97 19.33
C LYS A 195 20.80 -50.71 18.76
N ALA A 196 21.93 -50.58 19.46
CA ALA A 196 23.09 -51.44 19.29
C ALA A 196 22.78 -52.84 19.87
N THR A 197 21.98 -53.64 19.17
CA THR A 197 21.89 -55.11 19.35
C THR A 197 21.00 -55.75 18.28
N SER A 198 21.62 -56.25 17.21
CA SER A 198 21.34 -57.55 16.57
C SER A 198 22.17 -57.69 15.29
N GLN A 199 22.98 -58.73 15.22
CA GLN A 199 23.66 -59.14 13.99
C GLN A 199 22.72 -59.98 13.12
N VAL A 200 22.92 -59.92 11.80
CA VAL A 200 23.01 -61.02 10.80
C VAL A 200 22.63 -60.46 9.44
N GLY A 201 23.42 -60.79 8.41
CA GLY A 201 23.47 -60.02 7.16
C GLY A 201 22.63 -60.56 6.00
N CYS A 202 22.56 -59.75 4.94
CA CYS A 202 22.23 -60.13 3.56
C CYS A 202 22.88 -59.13 2.57
N LEU A 203 23.02 -59.54 1.31
CA LEU A 203 23.68 -58.79 0.23
C LEU A 203 22.98 -57.45 -0.12
N PRO A 204 23.68 -56.52 -0.81
CA PRO A 204 23.15 -55.19 -1.11
C PRO A 204 22.16 -55.19 -2.29
N THR A 205 20.90 -55.54 -2.04
CA THR A 205 19.77 -54.94 -2.75
C THR A 205 19.41 -53.63 -2.05
N CYS A 206 20.03 -52.53 -2.48
CA CYS A 206 19.92 -51.23 -1.83
C CYS A 206 18.54 -50.54 -2.01
N GLN A 207 17.49 -51.10 -1.42
CA GLN A 207 16.35 -50.31 -0.97
C GLN A 207 16.72 -49.64 0.35
N ALA A 208 17.30 -48.45 0.23
CA ALA A 208 17.62 -47.63 1.38
C ALA A 208 16.35 -46.96 1.94
N ASN A 209 15.63 -47.66 2.83
CA ASN A 209 14.70 -47.01 3.77
C ASN A 209 15.49 -46.26 4.86
N THR A 210 16.33 -45.31 4.41
CA THR A 210 17.17 -44.44 5.24
C THR A 210 16.55 -43.05 5.28
N GLN A 211 15.41 -42.92 5.94
CA GLN A 211 14.91 -41.62 6.39
C GLN A 211 14.80 -41.65 7.91
N PRO A 212 15.65 -40.93 8.66
CA PRO A 212 15.13 -40.18 9.79
C PRO A 212 13.97 -39.33 9.25
N ASN A 213 12.76 -39.49 9.78
CA ASN A 213 11.54 -39.08 9.10
C ASN A 213 11.30 -37.55 9.10
N CYS A 214 12.27 -36.78 9.63
CA CYS A 214 12.38 -35.33 9.49
C CYS A 214 12.83 -34.91 8.07
N GLN A 215 12.00 -35.22 7.06
CA GLN A 215 12.07 -34.68 5.70
C GLN A 215 11.09 -33.48 5.56
N PRO A 216 11.26 -32.61 4.55
CA PRO A 216 11.27 -31.17 4.79
C PRO A 216 9.89 -30.56 5.12
N ASN A 217 9.89 -29.71 6.16
CA ASN A 217 8.75 -28.89 6.58
C ASN A 217 8.08 -28.21 5.38
N SER A 218 6.78 -28.48 5.17
CA SER A 218 5.99 -27.87 4.11
C SER A 218 6.11 -26.34 4.17
N PRO A 219 6.52 -25.65 3.08
CA PRO A 219 6.65 -24.20 3.08
C PRO A 219 5.28 -23.52 3.22
N LEU A 220 4.22 -24.15 2.70
CA LEU A 220 2.83 -23.74 2.89
C LEU A 220 2.42 -23.82 4.37
N MET A 221 2.63 -24.96 5.03
CA MET A 221 2.34 -25.11 6.47
C MET A 221 3.18 -24.15 7.32
N SER A 222 4.44 -23.93 6.93
CA SER A 222 5.33 -22.96 7.57
C SER A 222 4.85 -21.52 7.39
N TYR A 223 4.30 -21.16 6.23
CA TYR A 223 3.74 -19.83 6.00
C TYR A 223 2.46 -19.63 6.83
N LEU A 224 1.51 -20.58 6.78
CA LEU A 224 0.27 -20.56 7.58
C LEU A 224 0.53 -20.38 9.09
N ASN A 225 1.62 -20.95 9.61
CA ASN A 225 2.01 -20.85 11.02
C ASN A 225 2.95 -19.66 11.35
N ASP A 226 3.20 -18.74 10.42
CA ASP A 226 4.16 -17.64 10.57
C ASP A 226 5.58 -18.13 10.98
N CYS A 227 6.08 -19.14 10.27
CA CYS A 227 7.36 -19.81 10.47
C CYS A 227 8.29 -19.79 9.25
N LEU A 228 7.79 -19.39 8.07
CA LEU A 228 8.55 -19.50 6.82
C LEU A 228 9.76 -18.54 6.81
N PRO A 229 11.01 -19.03 6.68
CA PRO A 229 12.18 -18.17 6.66
C PRO A 229 12.10 -17.10 5.57
N GLY A 230 12.52 -15.87 5.90
CA GLY A 230 12.47 -14.73 4.99
C GLY A 230 11.09 -14.08 4.80
N HIS A 231 10.04 -14.65 5.39
CA HIS A 231 8.68 -14.13 5.31
C HIS A 231 8.28 -13.74 6.73
N LEU A 232 8.40 -12.44 7.03
CA LEU A 232 8.47 -11.90 8.40
C LEU A 232 7.23 -12.22 9.26
N PRO A 233 7.37 -12.93 10.40
CA PRO A 233 6.49 -12.75 11.54
C PRO A 233 6.90 -11.46 12.29
N HIS A 234 6.02 -10.46 12.31
CA HIS A 234 6.17 -9.28 13.16
C HIS A 234 4.91 -9.06 14.01
N HIS A 235 5.07 -8.56 15.23
CA HIS A 235 3.94 -8.40 16.13
C HIS A 235 3.19 -7.09 15.85
N VAL A 236 1.98 -7.20 15.30
CA VAL A 236 1.00 -6.10 15.16
C VAL A 236 0.15 -6.08 16.45
N SER A 237 0.12 -4.96 17.16
CA SER A 237 -0.64 -4.81 18.41
C SER A 237 -1.90 -3.94 18.27
N SER A 238 -2.05 -3.21 17.15
CA SER A 238 -3.26 -2.43 16.87
C SER A 238 -3.49 -2.23 15.37
N ILE A 239 -4.76 -2.01 15.02
CA ILE A 239 -5.26 -1.72 13.66
C ILE A 239 -6.12 -0.45 13.70
N GLY A 240 -6.18 0.26 12.58
CA GLY A 240 -6.76 1.59 12.41
C GLY A 240 -5.86 2.46 11.54
N CYS A 241 -6.16 3.77 11.47
CA CYS A 241 -5.41 4.79 10.73
C CYS A 241 -3.89 4.79 11.01
N ARG A 242 -3.47 4.30 12.18
CA ARG A 242 -2.07 3.94 12.49
C ARG A 242 -2.03 2.56 13.14
N ALA A 243 -1.56 1.55 12.41
CA ALA A 243 -1.18 0.28 13.04
C ALA A 243 0.13 0.46 13.80
N VAL A 244 0.16 -0.05 15.03
CA VAL A 244 1.42 -0.20 15.78
C VAL A 244 1.94 -1.62 15.53
N CYS A 245 3.05 -1.70 14.81
CA CYS A 245 3.89 -2.87 14.75
C CYS A 245 5.17 -2.57 15.53
N SER A 246 5.53 -3.40 16.51
CA SER A 246 6.73 -3.16 17.34
C SER A 246 8.04 -3.57 16.65
N THR A 247 7.95 -4.47 15.67
CA THR A 247 9.11 -5.04 14.96
C THR A 247 9.43 -4.29 13.66
N CYS A 248 8.41 -3.69 13.03
CA CYS A 248 8.48 -2.91 11.80
C CYS A 248 9.12 -1.50 11.88
N PRO A 249 9.40 -0.84 13.03
CA PRO A 249 10.02 0.49 13.05
C PRO A 249 11.44 0.52 12.45
N LYS A 250 12.06 -0.66 12.24
CA LYS A 250 13.33 -0.84 11.55
C LYS A 250 13.20 -1.17 10.06
N ALA A 251 11.98 -1.16 9.51
CA ALA A 251 11.74 -1.41 8.09
C ALA A 251 12.36 -0.31 7.22
N LYS A 252 12.86 -0.69 6.04
CA LYS A 252 13.43 0.26 5.08
C LYS A 252 12.30 1.06 4.39
N LYS A 253 12.66 2.20 3.81
CA LYS A 253 11.75 3.04 3.02
C LYS A 253 10.97 2.21 2.00
N GLY A 254 9.64 2.38 1.97
CA GLY A 254 8.75 1.72 1.01
C GLY A 254 8.35 0.28 1.34
N MET A 255 8.90 -0.35 2.39
CA MET A 255 8.44 -1.68 2.83
C MET A 255 7.06 -1.60 3.52
N PRO A 256 6.04 -2.37 3.09
CA PRO A 256 4.78 -2.47 3.80
C PRO A 256 4.88 -3.30 5.08
N CYS A 257 3.95 -3.09 6.01
CA CYS A 257 3.71 -3.97 7.16
C CYS A 257 2.69 -5.05 6.75
N LEU A 258 3.17 -6.21 6.27
CA LEU A 258 2.31 -7.31 5.83
C LEU A 258 1.70 -8.06 7.02
N THR A 259 0.39 -8.22 7.01
CA THR A 259 -0.35 -8.85 8.12
C THR A 259 0.10 -10.30 8.34
N PRO A 260 0.47 -10.70 9.57
CA PRO A 260 0.72 -12.10 9.92
C PRO A 260 -0.53 -12.96 9.68
N LEU A 261 -0.36 -14.25 9.40
CA LEU A 261 -1.46 -15.16 9.14
C LEU A 261 -2.17 -15.61 10.41
N GLY A 262 -1.42 -15.95 11.46
CA GLY A 262 -1.96 -16.22 12.79
C GLY A 262 -2.65 -17.58 12.97
N PHE A 263 -2.67 -18.47 11.98
CA PHE A 263 -3.23 -19.81 12.14
C PHE A 263 -2.34 -20.66 13.07
N ARG A 264 -2.95 -21.41 14.00
CA ARG A 264 -2.23 -22.17 15.05
C ARG A 264 -2.82 -23.55 15.33
N GLY A 265 -4.14 -23.64 15.45
CA GLY A 265 -4.85 -24.90 15.68
C GLY A 265 -5.45 -25.43 14.39
N PHE A 266 -5.07 -26.65 13.99
CA PHE A 266 -5.62 -27.34 12.82
C PHE A 266 -6.35 -28.60 13.28
N SER A 267 -7.55 -28.82 12.74
CA SER A 267 -8.50 -29.87 13.16
C SER A 267 -9.04 -30.71 12.01
N GLY A 268 -8.72 -30.33 10.77
CA GLY A 268 -9.14 -31.03 9.57
C GLY A 268 -8.09 -32.04 9.07
N SER A 269 -8.53 -32.89 8.14
CA SER A 269 -7.65 -33.75 7.35
C SER A 269 -6.55 -32.96 6.64
N GLU A 270 -5.49 -33.65 6.23
CA GLU A 270 -4.50 -33.09 5.33
C GLU A 270 -5.14 -32.62 4.02
N LYS A 271 -4.65 -31.49 3.52
CA LYS A 271 -5.11 -30.79 2.31
C LYS A 271 -3.89 -30.28 1.53
N THR A 272 -4.04 -30.10 0.22
CA THR A 272 -2.97 -29.59 -0.66
C THR A 272 -3.08 -28.09 -0.91
N GLY A 273 -1.99 -27.45 -1.31
CA GLY A 273 -2.00 -26.06 -1.77
C GLY A 273 -2.99 -25.82 -2.91
N ARG A 274 -3.11 -26.74 -3.88
CA ARG A 274 -4.10 -26.68 -4.97
C ARG A 274 -5.53 -26.58 -4.44
N ALA A 275 -5.88 -27.43 -3.46
CA ALA A 275 -7.18 -27.40 -2.79
C ALA A 275 -7.42 -26.07 -2.03
N LEU A 276 -6.37 -25.41 -1.53
CA LEU A 276 -6.46 -24.07 -0.93
C LEU A 276 -6.57 -22.97 -1.99
N CYS A 277 -5.87 -23.11 -3.12
CA CYS A 277 -5.92 -22.20 -4.27
C CYS A 277 -7.33 -22.07 -4.82
N GLU A 278 -8.01 -23.18 -5.09
CA GLU A 278 -9.41 -23.23 -5.58
C GLU A 278 -10.37 -22.48 -4.66
N MET A 279 -10.18 -22.56 -3.34
CA MET A 279 -11.01 -21.84 -2.38
C MET A 279 -10.70 -20.34 -2.38
N LEU A 280 -9.42 -19.96 -2.41
CA LEU A 280 -9.02 -18.55 -2.49
C LEU A 280 -9.44 -17.91 -3.84
N GLU A 281 -9.44 -18.67 -4.93
CA GLU A 281 -9.98 -18.26 -6.22
C GLU A 281 -11.47 -17.89 -6.10
N ASN A 282 -12.27 -18.74 -5.46
CA ASN A 282 -13.70 -18.46 -5.19
C ASN A 282 -13.94 -17.27 -4.24
N PHE A 283 -13.05 -17.05 -3.27
CA PHE A 283 -13.04 -15.86 -2.39
C PHE A 283 -12.75 -14.59 -3.21
N PHE A 284 -11.73 -14.62 -4.07
CA PHE A 284 -11.33 -13.50 -4.91
C PHE A 284 -12.22 -13.25 -6.13
N ALA A 285 -13.00 -14.24 -6.58
CA ALA A 285 -13.98 -14.11 -7.67
C ALA A 285 -15.24 -13.30 -7.30
N ASN A 286 -15.13 -12.41 -6.31
CA ASN A 286 -16.18 -11.48 -5.92
C ASN A 286 -16.19 -10.28 -6.88
N SER A 287 -16.98 -10.38 -7.95
CA SER A 287 -17.16 -9.32 -8.96
C SER A 287 -17.54 -7.95 -8.38
N TYR A 288 -18.13 -7.93 -7.18
CA TYR A 288 -18.57 -6.70 -6.51
C TYR A 288 -17.49 -6.09 -5.60
N ILE A 289 -16.39 -6.79 -5.30
CA ILE A 289 -15.35 -6.28 -4.36
C ILE A 289 -14.68 -4.99 -4.86
N THR A 290 -14.76 -4.75 -6.17
CA THR A 290 -14.32 -3.52 -6.84
C THR A 290 -14.87 -2.27 -6.15
N THR A 291 -16.15 -2.32 -5.76
CA THR A 291 -16.86 -1.22 -5.07
C THR A 291 -16.18 -0.85 -3.76
N LEU A 292 -15.89 -1.83 -2.89
CA LEU A 292 -15.26 -1.59 -1.58
C LEU A 292 -13.84 -1.04 -1.74
N PHE A 293 -13.07 -1.50 -2.72
CA PHE A 293 -11.73 -0.96 -2.95
C PHE A 293 -11.73 0.45 -3.56
N CYS A 294 -12.75 0.84 -4.34
CA CYS A 294 -12.92 2.23 -4.77
C CYS A 294 -13.15 3.20 -3.60
N LEU A 295 -13.82 2.76 -2.53
CA LEU A 295 -14.07 3.58 -1.33
C LEU A 295 -12.80 3.86 -0.52
N MET A 296 -11.69 3.17 -0.79
CA MET A 296 -10.42 3.38 -0.10
C MET A 296 -9.71 4.66 -0.59
N THR A 297 -10.07 5.80 -0.01
CA THR A 297 -9.49 7.13 -0.27
C THR A 297 -8.18 7.42 0.48
N LYS A 298 -7.51 6.38 1.01
CA LYS A 298 -6.23 6.51 1.72
C LYS A 298 -5.07 6.68 0.73
N PRO A 299 -4.11 7.60 0.93
CA PRO A 299 -2.94 7.71 0.06
C PRO A 299 -2.08 6.45 0.05
N PRO A 300 -1.52 6.04 -1.12
CA PRO A 300 -0.57 4.94 -1.18
C PRO A 300 0.63 5.27 -0.29
N SER A 301 1.01 4.31 0.55
CA SER A 301 1.93 4.54 1.68
C SER A 301 3.18 3.68 1.65
N SER A 302 3.21 2.65 0.80
CA SER A 302 4.34 1.76 0.57
C SER A 302 4.67 1.64 -0.92
N LEU A 303 5.82 1.06 -1.27
CA LEU A 303 6.23 0.85 -2.66
C LEU A 303 5.17 0.10 -3.53
N PRO A 304 4.61 -1.05 -3.11
CA PRO A 304 3.70 -1.83 -3.93
C PRO A 304 2.33 -1.15 -4.10
N GLU A 305 1.94 -0.29 -3.16
CA GLU A 305 0.76 0.58 -3.26
C GLU A 305 0.99 1.69 -4.29
N HIS A 306 2.10 2.42 -4.20
CA HIS A 306 2.47 3.46 -5.17
C HIS A 306 2.61 2.89 -6.59
N PHE A 307 3.26 1.72 -6.71
CA PHE A 307 3.45 1.03 -7.98
C PHE A 307 2.10 0.67 -8.62
N ASN A 308 1.16 0.12 -7.85
CA ASN A 308 -0.16 -0.25 -8.37
C ASN A 308 -0.98 0.97 -8.77
N PHE A 309 -1.01 2.00 -7.92
CA PHE A 309 -1.69 3.27 -8.20
C PHE A 309 -1.17 3.92 -9.49
N ALA A 310 0.15 4.09 -9.60
CA ALA A 310 0.80 4.75 -10.72
C ALA A 310 0.50 4.07 -12.07
N VAL A 311 0.62 2.74 -12.13
CA VAL A 311 0.32 1.96 -13.35
C VAL A 311 -1.18 1.98 -13.65
N SER A 312 -2.04 1.81 -12.65
CA SER A 312 -3.50 1.76 -12.86
C SER A 312 -4.06 3.11 -13.31
N LEU A 313 -3.60 4.22 -12.72
CA LEU A 313 -3.97 5.58 -13.14
C LEU A 313 -3.59 5.82 -14.60
N VAL A 314 -2.35 5.50 -14.99
CA VAL A 314 -1.87 5.67 -16.36
C VAL A 314 -2.62 4.78 -17.35
N ASN A 315 -2.91 3.52 -17.00
CA ASN A 315 -3.73 2.65 -17.82
C ASN A 315 -5.14 3.25 -18.08
N VAL A 316 -5.78 3.84 -17.06
CA VAL A 316 -7.10 4.48 -17.21
C VAL A 316 -7.02 5.77 -18.04
N LEU A 317 -6.03 6.63 -17.81
CA LEU A 317 -5.87 7.90 -18.57
C LEU A 317 -5.52 7.69 -20.06
N ASN A 318 -4.90 6.55 -20.40
CA ASN A 318 -4.54 6.18 -21.78
C ASN A 318 -5.52 5.17 -22.41
N SER A 319 -6.55 4.75 -21.68
CA SER A 319 -7.60 3.89 -22.24
C SER A 319 -8.26 4.57 -23.44
N ASN A 320 -8.55 3.77 -24.46
CA ASN A 320 -9.44 4.13 -25.58
C ASN A 320 -10.69 3.23 -25.59
N THR A 321 -10.96 2.55 -24.47
CA THR A 321 -11.95 1.48 -24.35
C THR A 321 -12.84 1.70 -23.14
N ASP A 322 -14.14 1.81 -23.41
CA ASP A 322 -15.28 1.86 -22.48
C ASP A 322 -15.53 3.18 -21.75
N SER A 323 -16.81 3.57 -21.71
CA SER A 323 -17.32 4.87 -21.27
C SER A 323 -17.00 5.25 -19.82
N GLY A 324 -16.79 4.25 -18.96
CA GLY A 324 -16.34 4.48 -17.58
C GLY A 324 -14.92 5.06 -17.52
N THR A 325 -14.03 4.67 -18.44
CA THR A 325 -12.65 5.21 -18.48
C THR A 325 -12.60 6.61 -19.07
N ASP A 326 -13.41 6.88 -20.09
CA ASP A 326 -13.60 8.24 -20.63
C ASP A 326 -14.12 9.20 -19.55
N ALA A 327 -15.13 8.79 -18.77
CA ALA A 327 -15.66 9.60 -17.67
C ALA A 327 -14.58 9.95 -16.62
N ILE A 328 -13.71 9.00 -16.25
CA ILE A 328 -12.61 9.24 -15.32
C ILE A 328 -11.56 10.19 -15.92
N LYS A 329 -11.20 9.99 -17.19
CA LYS A 329 -10.23 10.82 -17.91
C LYS A 329 -10.72 12.27 -18.02
N THR A 330 -11.97 12.48 -18.44
CA THR A 330 -12.61 13.79 -18.47
C THR A 330 -12.69 14.41 -17.06
N ALA A 331 -13.08 13.64 -16.04
CA ALA A 331 -13.10 14.12 -14.66
C ALA A 331 -11.71 14.53 -14.16
N PHE A 332 -10.65 13.80 -14.51
CA PHE A 332 -9.26 14.13 -14.16
C PHE A 332 -8.79 15.42 -14.85
N GLU A 333 -9.10 15.62 -16.14
CA GLU A 333 -8.80 16.85 -16.88
C GLU A 333 -9.55 18.07 -16.32
N ILE A 334 -10.85 17.93 -16.03
CA ILE A 334 -11.68 18.97 -15.39
C ILE A 334 -11.09 19.32 -14.02
N THR A 335 -10.80 18.32 -13.20
CA THR A 335 -10.22 18.49 -11.86
C THR A 335 -8.87 19.19 -11.90
N THR A 336 -8.02 18.88 -12.89
CA THR A 336 -6.70 19.52 -13.07
C THR A 336 -6.84 21.01 -13.37
N LYS A 337 -7.83 21.39 -14.18
CA LYS A 337 -8.15 22.80 -14.47
C LYS A 337 -8.76 23.52 -13.26
N GLN A 338 -9.76 22.92 -12.62
CA GLN A 338 -10.42 23.48 -11.44
C GLN A 338 -9.47 23.69 -10.26
N LEU A 339 -8.67 22.69 -9.88
CA LEU A 339 -7.72 22.80 -8.76
C LEU A 339 -6.53 23.73 -9.07
N SER A 340 -6.27 24.00 -10.36
CA SER A 340 -5.31 25.03 -10.76
C SER A 340 -5.93 26.42 -10.98
N ILE A 341 -7.24 26.59 -10.74
CA ILE A 341 -7.98 27.83 -11.00
C ILE A 341 -7.78 28.32 -12.46
N ASP A 342 -7.85 27.36 -13.39
CA ASP A 342 -7.61 27.54 -14.84
C ASP A 342 -6.22 28.11 -15.23
N LEU A 343 -5.25 28.11 -14.31
CA LEU A 343 -3.87 28.52 -14.58
C LEU A 343 -3.11 27.46 -15.40
N TYR A 344 -3.34 26.15 -15.15
CA TYR A 344 -2.67 25.06 -15.87
C TYR A 344 -3.56 24.50 -16.98
N LYS A 345 -3.49 25.11 -18.17
CA LYS A 345 -4.40 24.82 -19.30
C LYS A 345 -4.00 23.57 -20.09
N GLU A 346 -2.71 23.28 -20.22
CA GLU A 346 -2.17 22.18 -21.03
C GLU A 346 -2.03 20.88 -20.19
N THR A 347 -3.17 20.33 -19.76
CA THR A 347 -3.25 19.11 -18.93
C THR A 347 -2.50 17.90 -19.52
N THR A 348 -2.36 17.86 -20.85
CA THR A 348 -1.69 16.80 -21.61
C THR A 348 -0.19 16.66 -21.33
N LYS A 349 0.49 17.71 -20.84
CA LYS A 349 1.91 17.64 -20.46
C LYS A 349 2.12 16.76 -19.24
N LEU A 350 1.39 17.04 -18.15
CA LEU A 350 1.42 16.24 -16.93
C LEU A 350 0.98 14.80 -17.18
N THR A 351 -0.15 14.58 -17.88
CA THR A 351 -0.63 13.21 -18.16
C THR A 351 0.32 12.46 -19.09
N GLY A 352 0.92 13.13 -20.08
CA GLY A 352 1.95 12.55 -20.95
C GLY A 352 3.22 12.15 -20.19
N ALA A 353 3.69 12.98 -19.25
CA ALA A 353 4.85 12.68 -18.42
C ALA A 353 4.62 11.51 -17.46
N LEU A 354 3.45 11.46 -16.80
CA LEU A 354 3.00 10.31 -16.01
C LEU A 354 2.99 9.03 -16.86
N SER A 355 2.42 9.12 -18.06
CA SER A 355 2.28 7.98 -18.97
C SER A 355 3.62 7.43 -19.45
N ALA A 356 4.57 8.31 -19.76
CA ALA A 356 5.93 7.92 -20.15
C ALA A 356 6.72 7.30 -18.99
N ALA A 357 6.62 7.86 -17.78
CA ALA A 357 7.36 7.35 -16.62
C ALA A 357 6.85 6.01 -16.10
N TYR A 358 5.52 5.81 -16.09
CA TYR A 358 4.93 4.60 -15.51
C TYR A 358 4.67 3.51 -16.54
N GLY A 359 4.46 3.86 -17.81
CA GLY A 359 4.17 2.92 -18.89
C GLY A 359 2.69 2.49 -18.92
N ASN A 360 2.13 2.39 -20.12
CA ASN A 360 0.70 2.11 -20.36
C ASN A 360 0.45 0.79 -21.12
N SER A 361 1.48 -0.03 -21.37
CA SER A 361 1.34 -1.22 -22.20
C SER A 361 2.29 -2.36 -21.81
N GLN A 362 1.86 -3.14 -20.81
CA GLN A 362 2.57 -4.30 -20.27
C GLN A 362 2.65 -5.47 -21.30
N SER A 363 1.99 -5.34 -22.46
CA SER A 363 1.99 -6.29 -23.57
C SER A 363 2.66 -5.77 -24.85
N SER A 364 3.04 -4.48 -24.93
CA SER A 364 3.71 -3.92 -26.11
C SER A 364 5.22 -4.11 -26.05
N HIS A 365 5.75 -4.81 -27.06
CA HIS A 365 7.18 -5.06 -27.24
C HIS A 365 7.84 -4.07 -28.21
N ASN A 366 7.30 -2.84 -28.35
CA ASN A 366 7.95 -1.83 -29.19
C ASN A 366 9.30 -1.43 -28.59
N ALA A 367 10.39 -1.85 -29.23
CA ALA A 367 11.76 -1.66 -28.74
C ALA A 367 12.11 -0.20 -28.43
N SER A 368 11.51 0.78 -29.12
CA SER A 368 11.74 2.21 -28.85
C SER A 368 11.33 2.66 -27.46
N ASN A 369 10.34 2.01 -26.85
CA ASN A 369 9.80 2.36 -25.53
C ASN A 369 10.57 1.71 -24.37
N HIS A 370 11.54 0.84 -24.68
CA HIS A 370 12.22 -0.01 -23.70
C HIS A 370 13.75 0.22 -23.64
N ILE A 371 14.26 1.18 -24.43
CA ILE A 371 15.68 1.57 -24.47
C ILE A 371 16.14 2.02 -23.07
N PRO A 372 17.36 1.69 -22.59
CA PRO A 372 17.82 2.02 -21.24
C PRO A 372 17.67 3.47 -20.76
N LYS A 373 17.72 4.46 -21.67
CA LYS A 373 17.52 5.89 -21.35
C LYS A 373 16.04 6.28 -21.11
N SER A 374 15.14 5.41 -21.54
CA SER A 374 13.69 5.60 -21.65
C SER A 374 12.96 4.37 -21.11
N ALA A 375 13.51 3.71 -20.09
CA ALA A 375 12.84 2.58 -19.45
C ALA A 375 11.71 3.09 -18.56
N ASP A 376 10.47 2.70 -18.84
CA ASP A 376 9.32 2.99 -17.98
C ASP A 376 9.23 2.02 -16.79
N MET A 377 8.41 2.32 -15.79
CA MET A 377 8.23 1.47 -14.61
C MET A 377 7.51 0.14 -14.93
N SER A 378 6.59 0.13 -15.90
CA SER A 378 5.85 -1.07 -16.33
C SER A 378 6.75 -2.16 -16.88
N SER A 379 7.94 -1.80 -17.40
CA SER A 379 8.98 -2.72 -17.85
C SER A 379 9.44 -3.75 -16.80
N LEU A 380 9.20 -3.48 -15.51
CA LEU A 380 9.45 -4.39 -14.38
C LEU A 380 8.31 -5.40 -14.14
N ALA A 381 7.14 -5.17 -14.73
CA ALA A 381 5.90 -5.92 -14.54
C ALA A 381 5.24 -6.28 -15.89
N MET A 382 6.05 -6.50 -16.93
CA MET A 382 5.57 -6.89 -18.27
C MET A 382 4.85 -8.24 -18.24
N SER A 383 3.98 -8.50 -19.21
CA SER A 383 3.34 -9.81 -19.40
C SER A 383 4.28 -10.89 -19.97
N GLN A 384 5.39 -10.50 -20.59
CA GLN A 384 6.39 -11.37 -21.25
C GLN A 384 7.80 -10.74 -21.17
N SER A 385 8.85 -11.55 -21.34
CA SER A 385 10.24 -11.07 -21.37
C SER A 385 10.63 -10.54 -22.75
N CYS A 386 11.24 -9.35 -22.83
CA CYS A 386 11.85 -8.86 -24.08
C CYS A 386 13.17 -9.60 -24.37
N MET A 387 13.22 -10.40 -25.43
CA MET A 387 14.39 -11.21 -25.79
C MET A 387 15.20 -10.57 -26.92
N LEU A 388 15.79 -9.40 -26.60
CA LEU A 388 16.63 -8.61 -27.51
C LEU A 388 18.12 -8.93 -27.31
N ALA A 389 18.99 -8.33 -28.14
CA ALA A 389 20.44 -8.57 -28.07
C ALA A 389 21.02 -7.97 -26.78
N ILE A 390 22.16 -8.51 -26.32
CA ILE A 390 22.80 -8.05 -25.07
C ILE A 390 23.27 -6.59 -25.20
N GLU A 391 23.66 -6.18 -26.40
CA GLU A 391 24.08 -4.82 -26.74
C GLU A 391 22.96 -3.77 -26.62
N ASP A 392 21.70 -4.17 -26.80
CA ASP A 392 20.54 -3.29 -26.59
C ASP A 392 20.35 -2.94 -25.10
N ASN A 393 20.89 -3.76 -24.19
CA ASN A 393 20.75 -3.65 -22.72
C ASN A 393 19.28 -3.56 -22.24
N VAL A 394 18.35 -4.12 -23.04
CA VAL A 394 16.92 -4.20 -22.72
C VAL A 394 16.62 -5.49 -21.99
N HIS A 395 16.08 -5.39 -20.78
CA HIS A 395 15.86 -6.53 -19.90
C HIS A 395 14.45 -6.61 -19.31
N CYS A 396 13.46 -5.95 -19.90
CA CYS A 396 12.06 -5.94 -19.43
C CYS A 396 11.48 -7.36 -19.26
N GLY A 397 10.57 -7.54 -18.31
CA GLY A 397 9.95 -8.85 -18.07
C GLY A 397 8.97 -8.90 -16.89
N PRO A 398 8.35 -10.08 -16.67
CA PRO A 398 7.34 -10.32 -15.64
C PRO A 398 7.95 -10.47 -14.23
N TYR A 399 8.81 -9.54 -13.82
CA TYR A 399 9.58 -9.66 -12.57
C TYR A 399 8.77 -9.36 -11.33
N LEU A 400 7.98 -8.30 -11.35
CA LEU A 400 7.24 -7.80 -10.21
C LEU A 400 5.75 -7.97 -10.44
N GLN A 401 5.06 -8.49 -9.45
CA GLN A 401 3.68 -8.09 -9.23
C GLN A 401 3.42 -7.81 -7.75
N THR A 402 2.78 -6.66 -7.52
CA THR A 402 2.30 -6.21 -6.21
C THR A 402 1.31 -7.20 -5.60
N LEU A 403 1.43 -7.40 -4.29
CA LEU A 403 0.45 -8.12 -3.48
C LEU A 403 -0.79 -7.25 -3.19
N PHE A 404 -0.69 -5.94 -3.38
CA PHE A 404 -1.75 -4.94 -3.24
C PHE A 404 -2.48 -4.71 -4.58
N CYS A 405 -2.53 -5.72 -5.46
CA CYS A 405 -3.11 -5.59 -6.79
C CYS A 405 -4.59 -5.20 -6.80
N ASP A 406 -5.34 -5.50 -5.74
CA ASP A 406 -6.73 -5.09 -5.57
C ASP A 406 -6.88 -3.64 -5.08
N THR A 407 -5.92 -3.11 -4.31
CA THR A 407 -5.95 -1.72 -3.83
C THR A 407 -5.39 -0.79 -4.89
N TYR A 408 -6.04 0.35 -5.16
CA TYR A 408 -5.66 1.34 -6.19
C TYR A 408 -5.74 0.88 -7.65
N TYR A 409 -6.15 -0.37 -7.94
CA TYR A 409 -6.50 -0.78 -9.30
C TYR A 409 -7.87 -0.23 -9.72
N TYR A 410 -8.79 -0.18 -8.76
CA TYR A 410 -10.12 0.40 -8.93
C TYR A 410 -10.05 1.92 -8.70
N ILE A 411 -10.56 2.68 -9.67
CA ILE A 411 -10.42 4.14 -9.74
C ILE A 411 -11.80 4.73 -10.04
N ALA A 412 -12.30 5.63 -9.19
CA ALA A 412 -13.62 6.25 -9.33
C ALA A 412 -13.52 7.74 -9.68
N ALA A 413 -14.37 8.22 -10.59
CA ALA A 413 -14.38 9.63 -11.01
C ALA A 413 -14.62 10.60 -9.84
N LYS A 414 -15.37 10.19 -8.81
CA LYS A 414 -15.64 10.95 -7.57
C LYS A 414 -14.38 11.31 -6.75
N HIS A 415 -13.23 10.67 -7.01
CA HIS A 415 -12.01 10.83 -6.22
C HIS A 415 -10.82 11.39 -7.03
N THR A 416 -11.04 11.92 -8.23
CA THR A 416 -9.97 12.45 -9.10
C THR A 416 -9.17 13.60 -8.48
N ASN A 417 -9.77 14.37 -7.57
CA ASN A 417 -9.09 15.42 -6.79
C ASN A 417 -7.97 14.86 -5.90
N VAL A 418 -8.27 13.74 -5.23
CA VAL A 418 -7.34 13.02 -4.38
C VAL A 418 -6.29 12.29 -5.22
N TYR A 419 -6.70 11.67 -6.33
CA TYR A 419 -5.76 11.00 -7.25
C TYR A 419 -4.78 11.99 -7.92
N LEU A 420 -5.22 13.19 -8.31
CA LEU A 420 -4.33 14.22 -8.85
C LEU A 420 -3.30 14.66 -7.80
N SER A 421 -3.73 14.86 -6.55
CA SER A 421 -2.82 15.17 -5.44
C SER A 421 -1.74 14.09 -5.28
N TRP A 422 -2.12 12.81 -5.35
CA TRP A 422 -1.16 11.70 -5.28
C TRP A 422 -0.22 11.66 -6.48
N ALA A 423 -0.74 11.83 -7.70
CA ALA A 423 0.03 11.83 -8.94
C ALA A 423 1.07 12.97 -9.00
N VAL A 424 0.80 14.10 -8.33
CA VAL A 424 1.69 15.27 -8.28
C VAL A 424 2.70 15.18 -7.13
N TYR A 425 2.27 14.80 -5.92
CA TYR A 425 3.13 14.88 -4.71
C TYR A 425 3.92 13.60 -4.39
N LEU A 426 3.49 12.43 -4.86
CA LEU A 426 4.13 11.15 -4.54
C LEU A 426 5.23 10.62 -5.51
N PRO A 427 5.44 11.12 -6.75
CA PRO A 427 6.47 10.59 -7.65
C PRO A 427 7.88 10.50 -7.05
N TRP A 428 8.32 11.55 -6.35
CA TRP A 428 9.62 11.57 -5.65
C TRP A 428 9.72 10.47 -4.59
N THR A 429 8.63 10.20 -3.87
CA THR A 429 8.56 9.16 -2.83
C THR A 429 8.60 7.76 -3.44
N LEU A 430 7.86 7.54 -4.54
CA LEU A 430 7.91 6.28 -5.32
C LEU A 430 9.34 5.99 -5.83
N TYR A 431 10.04 6.99 -6.36
CA TYR A 431 11.44 6.82 -6.80
C TYR A 431 12.38 6.43 -5.65
N ASP A 432 12.27 7.11 -4.51
CA ASP A 432 13.05 6.81 -3.29
C ASP A 432 12.79 5.37 -2.79
N TYR A 433 11.54 4.89 -2.94
CA TYR A 433 11.15 3.53 -2.59
C TYR A 433 11.67 2.48 -3.59
N LEU A 434 11.60 2.75 -4.90
CA LEU A 434 12.21 1.90 -5.94
C LEU A 434 13.72 1.76 -5.75
N LYS A 435 14.39 2.86 -5.40
CA LYS A 435 15.81 2.87 -5.04
C LYS A 435 16.07 2.01 -3.80
N SER A 436 15.24 2.10 -2.77
CA SER A 436 15.38 1.26 -1.57
C SER A 436 15.22 -0.24 -1.88
N LEU A 437 14.31 -0.61 -2.78
CA LEU A 437 14.18 -1.99 -3.28
C LEU A 437 15.45 -2.43 -4.03
N PHE A 438 15.98 -1.59 -4.92
CA PHE A 438 17.21 -1.87 -5.67
C PHE A 438 18.44 -2.04 -4.74
N ASP A 439 18.60 -1.16 -3.75
CA ASP A 439 19.69 -1.25 -2.76
C ASP A 439 19.56 -2.53 -1.91
N SER A 440 18.34 -2.91 -1.54
CA SER A 440 18.05 -4.16 -0.81
C SER A 440 18.29 -5.40 -1.65
N PHE A 441 17.90 -5.38 -2.92
CA PHE A 441 18.17 -6.45 -3.88
C PHE A 441 19.68 -6.63 -4.09
N SER A 442 20.42 -5.54 -4.30
CA SER A 442 21.87 -5.53 -4.45
C SER A 442 22.61 -6.05 -3.20
N SER A 443 21.97 -5.94 -2.03
CA SER A 443 22.48 -6.39 -0.73
C SER A 443 22.25 -7.88 -0.42
N ILE A 444 21.62 -8.67 -1.30
CA ILE A 444 21.33 -10.08 -1.05
C ILE A 444 22.61 -10.93 -0.94
N SER A 445 22.82 -11.54 0.23
CA SER A 445 23.83 -12.59 0.44
C SER A 445 23.28 -13.95 -0.01
N CYS A 446 23.64 -14.40 -1.22
CA CYS A 446 23.14 -15.70 -1.74
C CYS A 446 23.60 -16.90 -0.90
N GLN A 447 24.73 -16.78 -0.21
CA GLN A 447 25.30 -17.83 0.65
C GLN A 447 24.37 -18.13 1.84
N ASP A 448 23.86 -17.10 2.51
CA ASP A 448 22.97 -17.23 3.68
C ASP A 448 21.63 -17.89 3.32
N TRP A 449 21.23 -17.80 2.05
CA TRP A 449 20.05 -18.47 1.49
C TRP A 449 20.31 -19.92 1.02
N GLY A 450 21.52 -20.44 1.24
CA GLY A 450 21.93 -21.79 0.87
C GLY A 450 22.21 -22.01 -0.62
N CYS A 451 22.62 -20.96 -1.35
CA CYS A 451 22.92 -21.07 -2.78
C CYS A 451 24.29 -21.73 -3.04
N SER A 452 24.29 -23.02 -3.41
CA SER A 452 25.51 -23.81 -3.64
C SER A 452 26.45 -23.26 -4.73
N THR A 453 25.95 -22.48 -5.69
CA THR A 453 26.78 -21.86 -6.74
C THR A 453 27.39 -20.51 -6.34
N CYS A 454 27.02 -19.95 -5.19
CA CYS A 454 27.53 -18.67 -4.67
C CYS A 454 28.29 -18.82 -3.34
N VAL A 455 28.72 -20.04 -3.01
CA VAL A 455 29.42 -20.39 -1.76
C VAL A 455 30.79 -19.70 -1.64
N ASP A 456 31.41 -19.33 -2.77
CA ASP A 456 32.69 -18.62 -2.76
C ASP A 456 32.63 -17.24 -2.10
N GLY A 457 31.43 -16.63 -1.96
CA GLY A 457 31.16 -15.34 -1.32
C GLY A 457 31.82 -14.12 -1.97
N SER A 458 32.89 -14.31 -2.72
CA SER A 458 33.76 -13.30 -3.30
C SER A 458 33.15 -12.62 -4.53
N SER A 459 32.45 -13.41 -5.36
CA SER A 459 31.80 -12.95 -6.58
C SER A 459 30.38 -12.40 -6.33
N CYS A 460 29.64 -12.99 -5.38
CA CYS A 460 28.26 -12.65 -5.04
C CYS A 460 28.12 -12.15 -3.60
N LYS A 461 28.83 -11.07 -3.27
CA LYS A 461 28.78 -10.43 -1.93
C LYS A 461 27.65 -9.40 -1.80
N PRO A 462 27.19 -9.10 -0.58
CA PRO A 462 26.30 -7.96 -0.32
C PRO A 462 26.82 -6.66 -0.95
N GLY A 463 25.93 -5.93 -1.62
CA GLY A 463 26.24 -4.74 -2.43
C GLY A 463 26.64 -5.05 -3.88
N LYS A 464 26.79 -6.33 -4.25
CA LYS A 464 27.14 -6.79 -5.61
C LYS A 464 26.22 -7.89 -6.14
N HIS A 465 25.09 -8.16 -5.49
CA HIS A 465 24.12 -9.13 -5.99
C HIS A 465 23.50 -8.66 -7.31
N GLY A 466 23.60 -9.49 -8.36
CA GLY A 466 23.12 -9.17 -9.70
C GLY A 466 24.02 -8.24 -10.50
N ASP A 467 25.09 -7.68 -9.94
CA ASP A 467 26.02 -6.82 -10.66
C ASP A 467 26.84 -7.64 -11.67
N GLY A 468 26.58 -7.42 -12.97
CA GLY A 468 27.20 -8.15 -14.08
C GLY A 468 26.99 -9.66 -13.99
N TYR A 469 28.08 -10.41 -13.80
CA TYR A 469 28.11 -11.88 -13.72
C TYR A 469 28.50 -12.41 -12.32
N GLY A 470 28.54 -11.55 -11.29
CA GLY A 470 28.93 -11.95 -9.94
C GLY A 470 27.97 -12.97 -9.30
N CYS A 471 26.67 -12.84 -9.56
CA CYS A 471 25.66 -13.78 -9.07
C CYS A 471 25.50 -15.00 -10.00
N LYS A 472 25.81 -16.20 -9.49
CA LYS A 472 25.80 -17.48 -10.20
C LYS A 472 24.53 -18.32 -9.95
N CYS A 473 23.42 -17.71 -9.52
CA CYS A 473 22.15 -18.44 -9.31
C CYS A 473 21.62 -19.02 -10.64
N ARG A 474 21.08 -20.25 -10.60
CA ARG A 474 20.61 -20.98 -11.80
C ARG A 474 19.47 -20.29 -12.57
N SER A 475 18.70 -19.45 -11.88
CA SER A 475 17.68 -18.55 -12.42
C SER A 475 17.37 -17.47 -11.38
N LEU A 476 16.65 -16.42 -11.78
CA LEU A 476 16.14 -15.40 -10.87
C LEU A 476 15.20 -16.02 -9.82
N VAL A 477 14.24 -16.84 -10.25
CA VAL A 477 13.25 -17.49 -9.38
C VAL A 477 13.91 -18.46 -8.40
N GLY A 478 14.94 -19.19 -8.84
CA GLY A 478 15.70 -20.11 -7.99
C GLY A 478 16.54 -19.41 -6.92
N CYS A 479 16.69 -18.07 -6.97
CA CYS A 479 17.35 -17.32 -5.91
C CYS A 479 16.37 -17.03 -4.75
N ARG A 480 16.40 -17.89 -3.73
CA ARG A 480 15.54 -17.79 -2.53
C ARG A 480 15.56 -16.39 -1.86
N GLY A 481 16.72 -15.74 -1.85
CA GLY A 481 16.86 -14.38 -1.31
C GLY A 481 16.07 -13.32 -2.07
N VAL A 482 15.91 -13.48 -3.40
CA VAL A 482 15.11 -12.55 -4.21
C VAL A 482 13.64 -12.61 -3.80
N MET A 483 13.07 -13.81 -3.65
CA MET A 483 11.67 -13.95 -3.22
C MET A 483 11.44 -13.33 -1.83
N SER A 484 12.37 -13.53 -0.88
CA SER A 484 12.27 -12.92 0.45
C SER A 484 12.30 -11.38 0.39
N ILE A 485 13.21 -10.80 -0.40
CA ILE A 485 13.25 -9.34 -0.59
C ILE A 485 11.97 -8.83 -1.26
N LEU A 486 11.52 -9.46 -2.36
CA LEU A 486 10.28 -9.08 -3.05
C LEU A 486 9.09 -9.13 -2.09
N TYR A 487 8.90 -10.23 -1.35
CA TYR A 487 7.84 -10.37 -0.36
C TYR A 487 7.92 -9.28 0.72
N SER A 488 9.12 -8.97 1.23
CA SER A 488 9.33 -7.93 2.23
C SER A 488 8.99 -6.51 1.74
N TYR A 489 9.03 -6.27 0.43
CA TYR A 489 8.56 -5.06 -0.24
C TYR A 489 7.13 -5.21 -0.79
N GLY A 490 6.39 -6.27 -0.44
CA GLY A 490 5.01 -6.51 -0.86
C GLY A 490 4.82 -6.86 -2.34
N PHE A 491 5.82 -7.51 -2.95
CA PHE A 491 5.78 -8.07 -4.30
C PHE A 491 5.95 -9.59 -4.28
N THR A 492 5.59 -10.22 -5.40
CA THR A 492 6.07 -11.55 -5.79
C THR A 492 6.41 -11.53 -7.28
N PHE A 493 6.81 -12.67 -7.85
CA PHE A 493 7.08 -12.75 -9.29
C PHE A 493 5.78 -12.62 -10.10
N GLY A 494 5.84 -11.89 -11.23
CA GLY A 494 4.69 -11.69 -12.10
C GLY A 494 4.28 -12.97 -12.83
N ASP A 495 5.23 -13.61 -13.52
CA ASP A 495 5.03 -14.90 -14.20
C ASP A 495 6.25 -15.80 -14.04
N VAL A 496 6.18 -16.68 -13.04
CA VAL A 496 7.25 -17.63 -12.71
C VAL A 496 7.52 -18.62 -13.85
N LYS A 497 6.50 -19.01 -14.63
CA LYS A 497 6.66 -19.99 -15.71
C LYS A 497 7.50 -19.39 -16.84
N LYS A 498 7.22 -18.15 -17.25
CA LYS A 498 8.03 -17.42 -18.25
C LYS A 498 9.44 -17.09 -17.76
N LEU A 499 9.61 -16.66 -16.50
CA LEU A 499 10.95 -16.39 -15.95
C LEU A 499 11.86 -17.62 -15.87
N LEU A 500 11.29 -18.84 -15.95
CA LEU A 500 12.00 -20.12 -15.94
C LEU A 500 12.11 -20.80 -17.32
N SER A 501 11.22 -20.48 -18.27
CA SER A 501 11.17 -21.15 -19.58
C SER A 501 12.44 -20.87 -20.40
N GLY A 502 12.87 -21.82 -21.24
CA GLY A 502 14.17 -21.74 -21.92
C GLY A 502 14.32 -20.52 -22.84
N ASP A 503 13.21 -20.09 -23.43
CA ASP A 503 13.06 -18.95 -24.34
C ASP A 503 12.98 -17.59 -23.63
N GLN A 504 12.58 -17.52 -22.36
CA GLN A 504 12.35 -16.26 -21.62
C GLN A 504 13.09 -16.17 -20.28
N ARG A 505 13.98 -17.14 -20.00
CA ARG A 505 14.69 -17.29 -18.72
C ARG A 505 15.42 -16.02 -18.32
N ARG A 506 15.17 -15.58 -17.08
CA ARG A 506 15.87 -14.45 -16.48
C ARG A 506 16.74 -14.85 -15.30
N TYR A 507 17.79 -14.07 -15.09
CA TYR A 507 18.77 -14.20 -14.01
C TYR A 507 18.77 -12.92 -13.16
N CYS A 508 19.37 -12.98 -11.96
CA CYS A 508 19.45 -11.83 -11.05
C CYS A 508 20.04 -10.57 -11.71
N ARG A 509 20.98 -10.74 -12.65
CA ARG A 509 21.57 -9.66 -13.45
C ARG A 509 20.60 -8.93 -14.38
N ASN A 510 19.58 -9.61 -14.89
CA ASN A 510 18.59 -8.98 -15.77
C ASN A 510 17.65 -8.06 -14.97
N LEU A 511 17.21 -8.51 -13.78
CA LEU A 511 16.43 -7.66 -12.87
C LEU A 511 17.27 -6.50 -12.31
N TYR A 512 18.52 -6.75 -11.93
CA TYR A 512 19.46 -5.70 -11.50
C TYR A 512 19.59 -4.59 -12.55
N ALA A 513 19.90 -4.97 -13.80
CA ALA A 513 20.08 -4.02 -14.88
C ALA A 513 18.76 -3.32 -15.26
N GLN A 514 17.62 -4.01 -15.25
CA GLN A 514 16.32 -3.36 -15.53
C GLN A 514 15.92 -2.36 -14.43
N LEU A 515 16.07 -2.71 -13.14
CA LEU A 515 15.87 -1.76 -12.04
C LEU A 515 16.81 -0.55 -12.16
N GLN A 516 18.06 -0.77 -12.54
CA GLN A 516 19.01 0.31 -12.76
C GLN A 516 18.65 1.19 -13.96
N ASN A 517 18.15 0.61 -15.06
CA ASN A 517 17.67 1.36 -16.24
C ASN A 517 16.47 2.25 -15.85
N VAL A 518 15.48 1.71 -15.13
CA VAL A 518 14.31 2.46 -14.66
C VAL A 518 14.72 3.61 -13.73
N LEU A 519 15.62 3.37 -12.78
CA LEU A 519 16.14 4.40 -11.87
C LEU A 519 17.02 5.47 -12.55
N LYS A 520 17.58 5.18 -13.74
CA LYS A 520 18.37 6.14 -14.55
C LYS A 520 17.60 6.71 -15.74
N SER A 521 16.31 6.40 -15.85
CA SER A 521 15.46 6.78 -16.97
C SER A 521 15.19 8.29 -16.99
N GLN A 522 15.28 8.90 -18.16
CA GLN A 522 14.95 10.32 -18.34
C GLN A 522 13.46 10.61 -18.09
N TYR A 523 12.60 9.59 -18.12
CA TYR A 523 11.17 9.77 -17.85
C TYR A 523 10.87 10.16 -16.40
N PHE A 524 11.63 9.66 -15.42
CA PHE A 524 11.48 10.14 -14.03
C PHE A 524 11.90 11.60 -13.89
N THR A 525 13.01 12.01 -14.52
CA THR A 525 13.43 13.43 -14.53
C THR A 525 12.35 14.33 -15.12
N LYS A 526 11.82 13.99 -16.29
CA LYS A 526 10.73 14.75 -16.94
C LYS A 526 9.43 14.76 -16.13
N LEU A 527 9.11 13.66 -15.45
CA LEU A 527 7.96 13.62 -14.56
C LEU A 527 8.13 14.58 -13.38
N PHE A 528 9.31 14.62 -12.75
CA PHE A 528 9.58 15.58 -11.67
C PHE A 528 9.49 17.03 -12.17
N GLU A 529 10.08 17.32 -13.33
CA GLU A 529 9.98 18.64 -13.99
C GLU A 529 8.52 19.06 -14.22
N GLU A 530 7.66 18.19 -14.76
CA GLU A 530 6.25 18.52 -15.00
C GLU A 530 5.41 18.61 -13.70
N CYS A 531 5.70 17.80 -12.68
CA CYS A 531 5.07 17.94 -11.37
C CYS A 531 5.46 19.27 -10.69
N ASP A 532 6.74 19.64 -10.75
CA ASP A 532 7.23 20.91 -10.21
C ASP A 532 6.69 22.11 -11.01
N ASN A 533 6.58 22.01 -12.34
CA ASN A 533 5.93 23.00 -13.21
C ASN A 533 4.45 23.21 -12.85
N PHE A 534 3.71 22.12 -12.61
CA PHE A 534 2.31 22.18 -12.18
C PHE A 534 2.17 22.88 -10.81
N ILE A 535 2.95 22.45 -9.81
CA ILE A 535 2.97 23.05 -8.47
C ILE A 535 3.37 24.54 -8.53
N TRP A 536 4.37 24.88 -9.35
CA TRP A 536 4.85 26.25 -9.53
C TRP A 536 3.78 27.13 -10.18
N THR A 537 3.13 26.67 -11.24
CA THR A 537 2.08 27.42 -11.97
C THR A 537 0.94 27.82 -11.02
N ILE A 538 0.49 26.90 -10.15
CA ILE A 538 -0.55 27.18 -9.16
C ILE A 538 -0.07 28.18 -8.09
N ARG A 539 1.21 28.09 -7.67
CA ARG A 539 1.77 28.95 -6.62
C ARG A 539 2.24 30.32 -7.12
N GLN A 540 2.56 30.47 -8.40
CA GLN A 540 3.10 31.69 -9.00
C GLN A 540 2.34 32.98 -8.63
N PRO A 541 1.00 33.08 -8.76
CA PRO A 541 0.29 34.31 -8.37
C PRO A 541 0.41 34.62 -6.88
N PHE A 542 0.37 33.59 -6.01
CA PHE A 542 0.56 33.76 -4.58
C PHE A 542 2.00 34.17 -4.23
N SER A 543 3.01 33.61 -4.91
CA SER A 543 4.41 34.00 -4.77
C SER A 543 4.64 35.47 -5.11
N TYR A 544 4.03 35.97 -6.20
CA TYR A 544 4.10 37.39 -6.54
C TYR A 544 3.30 38.28 -5.59
N LEU A 545 2.12 37.85 -5.11
CA LEU A 545 1.34 38.58 -4.11
C LEU A 545 2.12 38.71 -2.79
N VAL A 546 2.76 37.64 -2.33
CA VAL A 546 3.62 37.67 -1.14
C VAL A 546 4.81 38.60 -1.39
N LEU A 547 5.51 38.47 -2.52
CA LEU A 547 6.64 39.36 -2.86
C LEU A 547 6.24 40.84 -2.88
N THR A 548 5.10 41.19 -3.50
CA THR A 548 4.64 42.59 -3.57
C THR A 548 4.20 43.13 -2.22
N LEU A 549 3.57 42.32 -1.36
CA LEU A 549 3.26 42.71 0.02
C LEU A 549 4.53 42.94 0.87
N TRP A 550 5.55 42.10 0.72
CA TRP A 550 6.84 42.31 1.38
C TRP A 550 7.54 43.58 0.88
N LEU A 551 7.56 43.83 -0.43
CA LEU A 551 8.11 45.07 -1.00
C LEU A 551 7.33 46.31 -0.54
N LEU A 552 6.00 46.26 -0.50
CA LEU A 552 5.15 47.34 0.01
C LEU A 552 5.44 47.64 1.49
N SER A 553 5.52 46.59 2.31
CA SER A 553 5.86 46.70 3.74
C SER A 553 7.26 47.31 3.95
N PHE A 554 8.25 46.88 3.16
CA PHE A 554 9.61 47.42 3.20
C PHE A 554 9.65 48.90 2.78
N LEU A 555 8.95 49.29 1.71
CA LEU A 555 8.82 50.68 1.28
C LEU A 555 8.12 51.55 2.34
N TYR A 556 7.07 51.04 3.00
CA TYR A 556 6.38 51.73 4.09
C TYR A 556 7.30 51.97 5.30
N LEU A 557 8.11 50.98 5.69
CA LEU A 557 9.09 51.11 6.77
C LEU A 557 10.20 52.12 6.42
N ILE A 558 10.72 52.10 5.19
CA ILE A 558 11.67 53.11 4.70
C ILE A 558 11.04 54.50 4.73
N HIS A 559 9.83 54.66 4.22
CA HIS A 559 9.12 55.93 4.18
C HIS A 559 8.94 56.52 5.60
N ILE A 560 8.58 55.69 6.59
CA ILE A 560 8.51 56.14 7.99
C ILE A 560 9.89 56.50 8.55
N MET A 561 10.94 55.72 8.25
CA MET A 561 12.30 56.06 8.68
C MET A 561 12.77 57.40 8.08
N VAL A 562 12.57 57.62 6.79
CA VAL A 562 12.95 58.86 6.10
C VAL A 562 12.16 60.04 6.66
N ILE A 563 10.83 59.94 6.80
CA ILE A 563 10.03 61.01 7.42
C ILE A 563 10.45 61.29 8.87
N ARG A 564 10.76 60.26 9.67
CA ARG A 564 11.27 60.46 11.04
C ARG A 564 12.64 61.16 11.03
N LEU A 565 13.52 60.82 10.08
CA LEU A 565 14.84 61.45 9.92
C LEU A 565 14.72 62.91 9.46
N ASP A 566 13.88 63.18 8.46
CA ASP A 566 13.60 64.53 7.96
C ASP A 566 12.92 65.39 9.01
N LEU A 567 11.96 64.85 9.78
CA LEU A 567 11.36 65.58 10.91
C LEU A 567 12.40 65.90 12.00
N LEU A 568 13.36 65.01 12.28
CA LEU A 568 14.47 65.30 13.19
C LEU A 568 15.41 66.36 12.61
N HIS A 569 15.75 66.27 11.33
CA HIS A 569 16.65 67.21 10.63
C HIS A 569 16.04 68.61 10.50
N ILE A 570 14.79 68.70 10.05
CA ILE A 570 14.00 69.94 10.01
C ILE A 570 13.87 70.51 11.43
N LYS A 571 13.65 69.69 12.46
CA LYS A 571 13.55 70.18 13.85
C LYS A 571 14.91 70.65 14.41
N SER A 572 16.03 70.06 14.01
CA SER A 572 17.36 70.61 14.34
C SER A 572 17.64 71.95 13.65
N HIS A 573 17.12 72.16 12.44
CA HIS A 573 17.24 73.45 11.73
C HIS A 573 16.21 74.51 12.16
N LEU A 574 15.03 74.11 12.65
CA LEU A 574 14.06 75.01 13.29
C LEU A 574 14.41 75.34 14.75
N HIS A 575 15.47 74.77 15.31
CA HIS A 575 16.05 75.32 16.53
C HIS A 575 16.69 76.67 16.19
N SER A 576 16.09 77.75 16.73
CA SER A 576 16.48 79.12 16.42
C SER A 576 17.97 79.38 16.63
N PRO A 577 18.57 80.39 15.98
CA PRO A 577 19.98 80.79 16.14
C PRO A 577 20.28 81.45 17.51
N SER A 578 19.66 80.95 18.58
CA SER A 578 19.96 81.23 19.99
C SER A 578 21.02 80.29 20.57
N SER A 579 21.38 79.19 19.89
CA SER A 579 22.49 78.30 20.28
C SER A 579 23.81 79.07 20.50
N HIS A 580 24.14 80.02 19.63
CA HIS A 580 25.32 80.89 19.75
C HIS A 580 25.15 82.08 20.71
N ARG A 581 23.98 82.22 21.37
CA ARG A 581 23.68 83.27 22.35
C ARG A 581 23.54 82.74 23.79
N ILE A 582 24.00 81.51 24.05
CA ILE A 582 24.22 81.02 25.42
C ILE A 582 25.51 81.68 25.95
N ALA A 583 25.38 82.85 26.57
CA ALA A 583 26.45 83.38 27.41
C ALA A 583 26.76 82.34 28.51
N ALA A 584 28.04 82.01 28.73
CA ALA A 584 28.46 80.94 29.63
C ALA A 584 27.91 81.07 31.08
N GLN A 585 27.53 82.28 31.48
CA GLN A 585 26.86 82.58 32.75
C GLN A 585 25.46 81.94 32.88
N SER A 586 24.75 81.69 31.77
CA SER A 586 23.40 81.08 31.81
C SER A 586 23.42 79.56 32.05
N LEU A 587 24.50 78.86 31.67
CA LEU A 587 24.69 77.44 32.00
C LEU A 587 24.85 77.20 33.51
N LEU A 588 25.49 78.14 34.23
CA LEU A 588 25.60 78.09 35.69
C LEU A 588 24.28 78.42 36.40
N ALA A 589 23.35 79.12 35.75
CA ALA A 589 22.00 79.37 36.28
C ALA A 589 21.08 78.15 36.08
N ALA A 590 21.17 77.47 34.92
CA ALA A 590 20.35 76.30 34.62
C ALA A 590 20.58 75.13 35.60
N ALA A 591 21.80 74.97 36.13
CA ALA A 591 22.13 73.98 37.15
C ALA A 591 21.37 74.16 38.49
N ARG A 592 20.63 75.27 38.68
CA ARG A 592 19.83 75.55 39.89
C ARG A 592 18.31 75.51 39.67
N VAL A 593 17.82 75.28 38.45
CA VAL A 593 16.37 75.23 38.19
C VAL A 593 15.88 73.79 37.99
N ASN A 594 15.52 73.18 39.12
CA ASN A 594 14.63 72.01 39.14
C ASN A 594 13.29 72.35 38.46
N LYS A 595 12.66 71.34 37.81
CA LYS A 595 11.41 71.38 37.01
C LYS A 595 11.57 71.88 35.56
N LEU A 596 11.63 70.92 34.60
CA LEU A 596 10.86 70.96 33.33
C LEU A 596 11.00 69.72 32.43
N ASN A 597 11.80 68.71 32.79
CA ASN A 597 11.85 67.42 32.05
C ASN A 597 10.61 66.53 32.32
N ARG A 598 9.45 67.00 31.87
CA ARG A 598 8.27 66.21 31.50
C ARG A 598 7.79 66.65 30.11
N VAL A 599 8.70 66.64 29.14
CA VAL A 599 8.33 66.70 27.72
C VAL A 599 8.29 65.27 27.21
N PHE A 600 7.08 64.77 26.97
CA PHE A 600 6.85 63.50 26.28
C PHE A 600 7.56 63.55 24.92
N TYR A 601 8.44 62.59 24.66
CA TYR A 601 9.11 62.46 23.37
C TYR A 601 9.14 61.03 22.79
N LEU A 602 8.45 60.09 23.45
CA LEU A 602 8.33 58.70 23.02
C LEU A 602 6.93 58.17 23.35
N GLN A 603 5.98 58.33 22.41
CA GLN A 603 4.76 57.54 22.16
C GLN A 603 3.70 58.41 21.44
N PRO A 604 2.98 57.84 20.46
CA PRO A 604 3.44 57.10 19.27
C PRO A 604 3.98 58.04 18.18
#